data_AF-A0A818UU12-F1
#
_entry.id   AF-A0A818UU12-F1
#
_cell.length_a   1.000
_cell.length_b   1.000
_cell.length_c   1.000
_cell.angle_alpha   90.00
_cell.angle_beta   90.00
_cell.angle_gamma   90.00
#
_symmetry.space_group_name_H-M   'P 1'
#
loop_
_entity.id
_entity.type
_entity.pdbx_description
1 polymer ?
#
loop_
_entity_poly.entity_id
_entity_poly.type
_entity_poly.pdbx_seq_one_letter_code
_entity_poly.pdbx_strand_id
1 'polypeptide(L)'
;MDHPYLTQEQLDEWKNLKGNFTTTPNYIDLIVGMWTAISWYYKPHMWRDYKIPQSFIEDFTRHFYFPMNQIYYIIYIAIVVTILRYLFEKYICKPLVNWLALKPVDKKKCPESAWKCLFYTCTWSYCVYLLSYRYNYFHEPHLIWDDWSPGMDVPFDIQIMYFVQCGFYLHSIYGTLYMDYKRKDFYVMLLHHVLTMTLIFVSYATRYHKIGLLVLFVHDITDIWLELTKVLHYLGSRENGKLWEHAASGCFIIFTFCWFLFRMYWYPIKVLYTAGVTPAYRAYDKGGGLYGFFNVLLWTLLGLNIYWLVFILQFLFRVCIGSLSNLHDVREDDDDNDEDTKSMSSTVNEAVSDVIDKKKI
;
A
#
# COMPACT_ATOMS: atom_id res chain seq x y z
N MET A 1 -39.86 14.27 -3.74
CA MET A 1 -39.26 13.03 -4.26
C MET A 1 -39.38 12.01 -3.15
N ASP A 2 -40.26 11.03 -3.32
CA ASP A 2 -40.40 9.94 -2.35
C ASP A 2 -39.11 9.14 -2.35
N HIS A 3 -38.46 9.11 -1.19
CA HIS A 3 -37.16 8.47 -1.03
C HIS A 3 -37.38 7.00 -0.66
N PRO A 4 -37.00 6.02 -1.51
CA PRO A 4 -37.42 4.62 -1.36
C PRO A 4 -36.89 3.92 -0.10
N TYR A 5 -35.98 4.56 0.64
CA TYR A 5 -35.32 3.97 1.81
C TYR A 5 -35.45 4.78 3.09
N LEU A 6 -36.10 5.96 3.07
CA LEU A 6 -36.12 6.87 4.21
C LEU A 6 -37.51 7.40 4.51
N THR A 7 -37.85 7.46 5.79
CA THR A 7 -39.03 8.18 6.28
C THR A 7 -38.83 9.69 6.12
N GLN A 8 -39.94 10.44 6.11
CA GLN A 8 -39.90 11.90 6.01
C GLN A 8 -39.09 12.54 7.16
N GLU A 9 -39.18 11.96 8.36
CA GLU A 9 -38.41 12.36 9.54
C GLU A 9 -36.90 12.20 9.32
N GLN A 10 -36.46 11.07 8.76
CA GLN A 10 -35.05 10.83 8.45
C GLN A 10 -34.52 11.79 7.38
N LEU A 11 -35.34 12.17 6.41
CA LEU A 11 -34.98 13.16 5.40
C LEU A 11 -34.80 14.56 6.00
N ASP A 12 -35.64 14.95 6.96
CA ASP A 12 -35.56 16.27 7.59
C ASP A 12 -34.40 16.37 8.58
N GLU A 13 -34.09 15.29 9.32
CA GLU A 13 -32.83 15.21 10.08
C GLU A 13 -31.59 15.30 9.19
N TRP A 14 -31.61 14.62 8.03
CA TRP A 14 -30.51 14.68 7.07
C TRP A 14 -30.26 16.09 6.52
N LYS A 15 -31.33 16.84 6.22
CA LYS A 15 -31.20 18.24 5.76
C LYS A 15 -30.49 19.12 6.80
N ASN A 16 -30.70 18.86 8.09
CA ASN A 16 -30.07 19.60 9.18
C ASN A 16 -28.57 19.30 9.34
N LEU A 17 -28.10 18.11 8.92
CA LEU A 17 -26.68 17.74 8.95
C LEU A 17 -25.82 18.58 7.99
N LYS A 18 -26.37 18.99 6.83
CA LYS A 18 -25.62 19.63 5.72
C LYS A 18 -24.83 20.89 6.08
N GLY A 19 -25.12 21.55 7.20
CA GLY A 19 -24.46 22.81 7.60
C GLY A 19 -22.96 22.70 7.88
N ASN A 20 -22.42 21.51 8.13
CA ASN A 20 -21.02 21.31 8.58
C ASN A 20 -20.07 20.71 7.52
N PHE A 21 -20.50 20.56 6.26
CA PHE A 21 -19.71 19.94 5.20
C PHE A 21 -18.67 20.93 4.60
N THR A 22 -17.43 20.47 4.38
CA THR A 22 -16.37 21.26 3.74
C THR A 22 -15.72 20.49 2.58
N THR A 23 -15.36 21.21 1.52
CA THR A 23 -14.67 20.66 0.35
C THR A 23 -13.14 20.64 0.51
N THR A 24 -12.61 21.35 1.51
CA THR A 24 -11.18 21.44 1.84
C THR A 24 -10.97 21.08 3.31
N PRO A 25 -11.15 19.80 3.69
CA PRO A 25 -11.13 19.37 5.08
C PRO A 25 -9.72 19.42 5.67
N ASN A 26 -9.64 19.79 6.93
CA ASN A 26 -8.48 19.54 7.79
C ASN A 26 -8.76 18.33 8.72
N TYR A 27 -7.82 18.05 9.62
CA TYR A 27 -7.93 16.93 10.56
C TYR A 27 -9.08 17.05 11.57
N ILE A 28 -9.41 18.28 12.01
CA ILE A 28 -10.55 18.52 12.89
C ILE A 28 -11.84 18.20 12.13
N ASP A 29 -11.96 18.66 10.89
CA ASP A 29 -13.11 18.37 10.03
C ASP A 29 -13.27 16.86 9.79
N LEU A 30 -12.15 16.14 9.62
CA LEU A 30 -12.16 14.68 9.51
C LEU A 30 -12.69 14.02 10.77
N ILE A 31 -12.16 14.37 11.95
CA ILE A 31 -12.55 13.73 13.21
C ILE A 31 -14.01 14.06 13.56
N VAL A 32 -14.38 15.34 13.51
CA VAL A 32 -15.75 15.81 13.83
C VAL A 32 -16.74 15.30 12.78
N GLY A 33 -16.38 15.39 11.50
CA GLY A 33 -17.21 14.91 10.40
C GLY A 33 -17.41 13.40 10.46
N MET A 34 -16.38 12.64 10.83
CA MET A 34 -16.47 11.19 10.97
C MET A 34 -17.35 10.81 12.17
N TRP A 35 -17.15 11.46 13.32
CA TRP A 35 -18.04 11.26 14.48
C TRP A 35 -19.50 11.55 14.12
N THR A 36 -19.75 12.65 13.42
CA THR A 36 -21.08 13.07 12.97
C THR A 36 -21.69 12.04 12.01
N ALA A 37 -20.93 11.60 11.00
CA ALA A 37 -21.38 10.60 10.05
C ALA A 37 -21.67 9.25 10.70
N ILE A 38 -20.80 8.76 11.60
CA ILE A 38 -20.98 7.50 12.33
C ILE A 38 -22.17 7.57 13.29
N SER A 39 -22.24 8.61 14.12
CA SER A 39 -23.30 8.78 15.12
C SER A 39 -24.68 8.84 14.47
N TRP A 40 -24.76 9.44 13.29
CA TRP A 40 -25.98 9.46 12.52
C TRP A 40 -26.25 8.13 11.80
N TYR A 41 -25.25 7.56 11.12
CA TYR A 41 -25.39 6.30 10.39
C TYR A 41 -25.84 5.18 11.34
N TYR A 42 -25.28 5.09 12.54
CA TYR A 42 -25.57 4.06 13.56
C TYR A 42 -26.63 4.48 14.60
N LYS A 43 -27.54 5.42 14.27
CA LYS A 43 -28.64 5.74 15.19
C LYS A 43 -29.46 4.47 15.52
N PRO A 44 -29.91 4.27 16.78
CA PRO A 44 -30.58 3.04 17.19
C PRO A 44 -31.80 2.66 16.37
N HIS A 45 -32.59 3.63 15.89
CA HIS A 45 -33.77 3.36 15.08
C HIS A 45 -33.43 2.90 13.65
N MET A 46 -32.25 3.24 13.12
CA MET A 46 -31.77 2.80 11.80
C MET A 46 -31.34 1.32 11.81
N TRP A 47 -30.89 0.82 12.96
CA TRP A 47 -30.31 -0.52 13.11
C TRP A 47 -31.15 -1.45 13.99
N ARG A 48 -32.36 -1.03 14.38
CA ARG A 48 -33.21 -1.75 15.34
C ARG A 48 -33.49 -3.19 14.91
N ASP A 49 -33.67 -3.40 13.61
CA ASP A 49 -33.98 -4.71 13.03
C ASP A 49 -32.76 -5.38 12.37
N TYR A 50 -31.57 -4.76 12.47
CA TYR A 50 -30.36 -5.27 11.84
C TYR A 50 -29.78 -6.44 12.64
N LYS A 51 -29.76 -7.62 12.03
CA LYS A 51 -29.29 -8.86 12.68
C LYS A 51 -27.97 -9.31 12.07
N ILE A 52 -26.90 -9.33 12.88
CA ILE A 52 -25.62 -9.92 12.48
C ILE A 52 -25.68 -11.44 12.71
N PRO A 53 -25.31 -12.31 11.75
CA PRO A 53 -24.69 -11.99 10.45
C PRO A 53 -25.69 -11.82 9.27
N GLN A 54 -26.97 -12.10 9.46
CA GLN A 54 -27.93 -12.22 8.35
C GLN A 54 -28.11 -10.93 7.53
N SER A 55 -28.42 -9.80 8.16
CA SER A 55 -28.59 -8.50 7.48
C SER A 55 -27.29 -8.04 6.80
N PHE A 56 -26.13 -8.39 7.37
CA PHE A 56 -24.83 -8.11 6.76
C PHE A 56 -24.62 -8.92 5.47
N ILE A 57 -25.00 -10.21 5.48
CA ILE A 57 -24.94 -11.05 4.27
C ILE A 57 -25.90 -10.52 3.21
N GLU A 58 -27.10 -10.08 3.59
CA GLU A 58 -28.07 -9.46 2.68
C GLU A 58 -27.50 -8.18 2.05
N ASP A 59 -26.94 -7.27 2.84
CA ASP A 59 -26.27 -6.06 2.34
C ASP A 59 -25.12 -6.39 1.41
N PHE A 60 -24.32 -7.41 1.76
CA PHE A 60 -23.24 -7.91 0.93
C PHE A 60 -23.78 -8.37 -0.41
N THR A 61 -24.76 -9.29 -0.44
CA THR A 61 -25.35 -9.78 -1.70
C THR A 61 -25.97 -8.67 -2.56
N ARG A 62 -26.53 -7.63 -1.94
CA ARG A 62 -27.19 -6.52 -2.64
C ARG A 62 -26.22 -5.53 -3.29
N HIS A 63 -25.08 -5.28 -2.64
CA HIS A 63 -24.13 -4.25 -3.07
C HIS A 63 -22.88 -4.82 -3.74
N PHE A 64 -22.75 -6.13 -3.79
CA PHE A 64 -21.56 -6.80 -4.30
C PHE A 64 -21.73 -7.18 -5.78
N TYR A 65 -21.18 -6.33 -6.65
CA TYR A 65 -21.24 -6.50 -8.11
C TYR A 65 -19.89 -6.97 -8.66
N PHE A 66 -19.67 -8.27 -8.63
CA PHE A 66 -18.44 -8.86 -9.13
C PHE A 66 -18.72 -10.13 -9.96
N PRO A 67 -18.55 -10.07 -11.29
CA PRO A 67 -18.65 -11.24 -12.15
C PRO A 67 -17.55 -12.25 -11.83
N MET A 68 -17.91 -13.49 -11.49
CA MET A 68 -16.94 -14.52 -11.07
C MET A 68 -15.90 -14.88 -12.15
N ASN A 69 -16.24 -14.68 -13.43
CA ASN A 69 -15.28 -14.85 -14.52
C ASN A 69 -14.10 -13.86 -14.45
N GLN A 70 -14.24 -12.74 -13.74
CA GLN A 70 -13.16 -11.77 -13.58
C GLN A 70 -12.03 -12.27 -12.66
N ILE A 71 -12.30 -13.28 -11.82
CA ILE A 71 -11.26 -13.94 -10.99
C ILE A 71 -10.18 -14.55 -11.88
N TYR A 72 -10.56 -15.14 -13.02
CA TYR A 72 -9.60 -15.75 -13.94
C TYR A 72 -8.59 -14.73 -14.47
N TYR A 73 -9.00 -13.48 -14.71
CA TYR A 73 -8.09 -12.41 -15.13
C TYR A 73 -7.10 -12.03 -14.02
N ILE A 74 -7.56 -11.95 -12.77
CA ILE A 74 -6.70 -11.63 -11.63
C ILE A 74 -5.65 -12.73 -11.42
N ILE A 75 -6.07 -14.00 -11.44
CA ILE A 75 -5.17 -15.15 -11.31
C ILE A 75 -4.17 -15.19 -12.48
N TYR A 76 -4.66 -15.00 -13.70
CA TYR A 76 -3.81 -14.95 -14.89
C TYR A 76 -2.75 -13.86 -14.78
N ILE A 77 -3.14 -12.64 -14.39
CA ILE A 77 -2.21 -11.53 -14.19
C ILE A 77 -1.21 -11.86 -13.08
N ALA A 78 -1.62 -12.45 -11.96
CA ALA A 78 -0.71 -12.84 -10.89
C ALA A 78 0.36 -13.84 -11.37
N ILE A 79 -0.03 -14.82 -12.20
CA ILE A 79 0.91 -15.77 -12.83
C ILE A 79 1.86 -15.03 -13.77
N VAL A 80 1.34 -14.15 -14.63
CA VAL A 80 2.15 -13.35 -15.56
C VAL A 80 3.14 -12.47 -14.81
N VAL A 81 2.71 -11.76 -13.76
CA VAL A 81 3.57 -10.95 -12.88
C VAL A 81 4.67 -11.80 -12.24
N THR A 82 4.34 -13.01 -11.79
CA THR A 82 5.33 -13.94 -11.22
C THR A 82 6.38 -14.36 -12.25
N ILE A 83 5.96 -14.69 -13.46
CA ILE A 83 6.86 -15.05 -14.57
C ILE A 83 7.72 -13.84 -14.95
N LEU A 84 7.12 -12.65 -15.10
CA LEU A 84 7.85 -11.43 -15.44
C LEU A 84 8.89 -11.09 -14.36
N ARG A 85 8.55 -11.23 -13.08
CA ARG A 85 9.51 -11.08 -11.97
C ARG A 85 10.68 -12.04 -12.14
N TYR A 86 10.41 -13.32 -12.34
CA TYR A 86 11.46 -14.33 -12.52
C TYR A 86 12.37 -14.01 -13.71
N LEU A 87 11.80 -13.61 -14.86
CA LEU A 87 12.55 -13.24 -16.06
C LEU A 87 13.39 -11.99 -15.82
N PHE A 88 12.83 -10.97 -15.17
CA PHE A 88 13.52 -9.73 -14.82
C PHE A 88 14.70 -10.01 -13.89
N GLU A 89 14.49 -10.78 -12.83
CA GLU A 89 15.57 -11.15 -11.90
C GLU A 89 16.67 -11.95 -12.60
N LYS A 90 16.29 -12.92 -13.44
CA LYS A 90 17.24 -13.81 -14.12
C LYS A 90 18.06 -13.12 -15.20
N TYR A 91 17.42 -12.34 -16.07
CA TYR A 91 18.06 -11.81 -17.28
C TYR A 91 18.52 -10.36 -17.15
N ILE A 92 17.97 -9.59 -16.21
CA ILE A 92 18.34 -8.18 -16.02
C ILE A 92 19.10 -8.02 -14.71
N CYS A 93 18.52 -8.37 -13.56
CA CYS A 93 19.14 -8.10 -12.27
C CYS A 93 20.40 -8.93 -12.03
N LYS A 94 20.35 -10.27 -12.18
CA LYS A 94 21.50 -11.15 -11.87
C LYS A 94 22.77 -10.78 -12.67
N PRO A 95 22.71 -10.55 -13.99
CA PRO A 95 23.86 -10.06 -14.74
C PRO A 95 24.35 -8.70 -14.22
N LEU A 96 23.44 -7.78 -13.93
CA LEU A 96 23.77 -6.43 -13.48
C LEU A 96 24.45 -6.43 -12.09
N VAL A 97 23.90 -7.13 -11.10
CA VAL A 97 24.47 -7.19 -9.74
C VAL A 97 25.82 -7.92 -9.71
N ASN A 98 26.04 -8.87 -10.63
CA ASN A 98 27.34 -9.53 -10.80
C ASN A 98 28.35 -8.61 -11.46
N TRP A 99 27.96 -7.91 -12.53
CA TRP A 99 28.80 -6.93 -13.20
C TRP A 99 29.20 -5.77 -12.28
N LEU A 100 28.29 -5.33 -11.42
CA LEU A 100 28.53 -4.30 -10.42
C LEU A 100 29.34 -4.81 -9.21
N ALA A 101 29.62 -6.11 -9.12
CA ALA A 101 30.34 -6.74 -8.02
C ALA A 101 29.77 -6.39 -6.63
N LEU A 102 28.45 -6.50 -6.46
CA LEU A 102 27.79 -6.30 -5.17
C LEU A 102 28.21 -7.36 -4.14
N LYS A 103 28.07 -7.06 -2.85
CA LYS A 103 28.31 -8.03 -1.77
C LYS A 103 27.33 -9.21 -1.88
N PRO A 104 27.69 -10.42 -1.41
CA PRO A 104 26.84 -11.60 -1.50
C PRO A 104 25.41 -11.40 -0.95
N VAL A 105 25.29 -10.76 0.21
CA VAL A 105 23.99 -10.42 0.83
C VAL A 105 23.17 -9.49 -0.07
N ASP A 106 23.78 -8.41 -0.58
CA ASP A 106 23.13 -7.42 -1.44
C ASP A 106 22.69 -8.02 -2.79
N LYS A 107 23.44 -8.98 -3.34
CA LYS A 107 23.07 -9.68 -4.57
C LYS A 107 21.75 -10.45 -4.44
N LYS A 108 21.41 -10.90 -3.23
CA LYS A 108 20.16 -11.62 -2.98
C LYS A 108 18.97 -10.68 -2.75
N LYS A 109 19.19 -9.52 -2.12
CA LYS A 109 18.13 -8.54 -1.78
C LYS A 109 17.81 -7.55 -2.90
N CYS A 110 18.82 -7.09 -3.64
CA CYS A 110 18.69 -6.06 -4.68
C CYS A 110 17.67 -6.39 -5.80
N PRO A 111 17.60 -7.63 -6.33
CA PRO A 111 16.64 -7.97 -7.38
C PRO A 111 15.18 -7.78 -6.98
N GLU A 112 14.83 -8.12 -5.73
CA GLU A 112 13.48 -7.93 -5.18
C GLU A 112 13.09 -6.44 -5.17
N SER A 113 13.96 -5.59 -4.63
CA SER A 113 13.73 -4.14 -4.58
C SER A 113 13.67 -3.51 -5.97
N ALA A 114 14.54 -3.92 -6.89
CA ALA A 114 14.50 -3.44 -8.27
C ALA A 114 13.18 -3.79 -8.97
N TRP A 115 12.66 -5.01 -8.76
CA TRP A 115 11.38 -5.44 -9.31
C TRP A 115 10.21 -4.62 -8.76
N LYS A 116 10.13 -4.47 -7.43
CA LYS A 116 9.08 -3.68 -6.77
C LYS A 116 9.14 -2.21 -7.21
N CYS A 117 10.33 -1.61 -7.26
CA CYS A 117 10.54 -0.25 -7.75
C CYS A 117 10.01 -0.06 -9.18
N LEU A 118 10.34 -0.98 -10.09
CA LEU A 118 9.89 -0.94 -11.48
C LEU A 118 8.36 -1.03 -11.55
N PHE A 119 7.77 -2.01 -10.86
CA PHE A 119 6.33 -2.24 -10.87
C PHE A 119 5.56 -1.02 -10.38
N TYR A 120 5.89 -0.52 -9.18
CA TYR A 120 5.23 0.66 -8.60
C TYR A 120 5.42 1.90 -9.46
N THR A 121 6.60 2.08 -10.09
CA THR A 121 6.82 3.21 -11.00
C THR A 121 5.85 3.14 -12.19
N CYS A 122 5.69 1.97 -12.80
CA CYS A 122 4.78 1.80 -13.93
C CYS A 122 3.32 2.01 -13.54
N THR A 123 2.85 1.38 -12.47
CA THR A 123 1.44 1.47 -12.03
C THR A 123 1.11 2.86 -11.50
N TRP A 124 1.99 3.47 -10.71
CA TRP A 124 1.77 4.84 -10.22
C TRP A 124 1.76 5.84 -11.36
N SER A 125 2.65 5.72 -12.36
CA SER A 125 2.62 6.58 -13.56
C SER A 125 1.30 6.47 -14.31
N TYR A 126 0.76 5.25 -14.46
CA TYR A 126 -0.56 5.06 -15.05
C TYR A 126 -1.67 5.67 -14.17
N CYS A 127 -1.54 5.61 -12.84
CA CYS A 127 -2.47 6.22 -11.91
C CYS A 127 -2.48 7.76 -12.03
N VAL A 128 -1.30 8.37 -12.13
CA VAL A 128 -1.13 9.81 -12.42
C VAL A 128 -1.83 10.15 -13.73
N TYR A 129 -1.61 9.37 -14.80
CA TYR A 129 -2.27 9.61 -16.07
C TYR A 129 -3.81 9.65 -15.92
N LEU A 130 -4.39 8.68 -15.21
CA LEU A 130 -5.83 8.63 -14.94
C LEU A 130 -6.31 9.85 -14.14
N LEU A 131 -5.61 10.22 -13.06
CA LEU A 131 -6.05 11.29 -12.15
C LEU A 131 -5.73 12.71 -12.65
N SER A 132 -4.80 12.88 -13.59
CA SER A 132 -4.42 14.18 -14.14
C SER A 132 -5.10 14.48 -15.47
N TYR A 133 -5.40 13.46 -16.28
CA TYR A 133 -5.91 13.68 -17.65
C TYR A 133 -7.28 13.08 -17.93
N ARG A 134 -7.74 12.10 -17.14
CA ARG A 134 -9.02 11.41 -17.39
C ARG A 134 -10.09 11.75 -16.35
N TYR A 135 -9.70 11.86 -15.08
CA TYR A 135 -10.63 11.95 -13.96
C TYR A 135 -10.17 12.96 -12.91
N ASN A 136 -11.06 13.87 -12.48
CA ASN A 136 -10.72 14.93 -11.52
C ASN A 136 -10.81 14.50 -10.04
N TYR A 137 -10.81 13.20 -9.75
CA TYR A 137 -11.10 12.66 -8.42
C TYR A 137 -10.14 13.14 -7.34
N PHE A 138 -8.89 13.46 -7.70
CA PHE A 138 -7.91 13.93 -6.72
C PHE A 138 -8.12 15.39 -6.33
N HIS A 139 -8.53 16.26 -7.27
CA HIS A 139 -8.76 17.68 -7.01
C HIS A 139 -10.15 17.93 -6.42
N GLU A 140 -11.16 17.18 -6.87
CA GLU A 140 -12.55 17.30 -6.41
C GLU A 140 -13.08 15.98 -5.83
N PRO A 141 -12.45 15.45 -4.76
CA PRO A 141 -12.81 14.13 -4.23
C PRO A 141 -14.24 14.09 -3.67
N HIS A 142 -14.77 15.23 -3.23
CA HIS A 142 -16.13 15.33 -2.74
C HIS A 142 -17.22 15.01 -3.80
N LEU A 143 -16.90 15.13 -5.09
CA LEU A 143 -17.84 14.82 -6.19
C LEU A 143 -17.95 13.32 -6.47
N ILE A 144 -17.08 12.48 -5.91
CA ILE A 144 -17.04 11.02 -6.15
C ILE A 144 -18.39 10.34 -5.89
N TRP A 145 -19.18 10.88 -4.98
CA TRP A 145 -20.45 10.30 -4.54
C TRP A 145 -21.66 10.77 -5.36
N ASP A 146 -21.52 11.83 -6.16
CA ASP A 146 -22.64 12.43 -6.88
C ASP A 146 -23.21 11.49 -7.95
N ASP A 147 -22.34 10.70 -8.61
CA ASP A 147 -22.70 9.72 -9.63
C ASP A 147 -22.51 8.27 -9.17
N TRP A 148 -22.10 8.04 -7.92
CA TRP A 148 -22.06 6.68 -7.37
C TRP A 148 -23.47 6.08 -7.32
N SER A 149 -23.59 4.82 -7.72
CA SER A 149 -24.80 4.00 -7.52
C SER A 149 -24.45 2.52 -7.49
N PRO A 150 -25.25 1.68 -6.79
CA PRO A 150 -25.06 0.24 -6.82
C PRO A 150 -25.07 -0.30 -8.26
N GLY A 151 -24.07 -1.12 -8.60
CA GLY A 151 -24.00 -1.76 -9.90
C GLY A 151 -23.49 -0.89 -11.06
N MET A 152 -23.19 0.40 -10.84
CA MET A 152 -22.62 1.27 -11.88
C MET A 152 -21.40 0.64 -12.57
N ASP A 153 -21.19 0.92 -13.85
CA ASP A 153 -20.05 0.38 -14.57
C ASP A 153 -18.72 0.94 -14.03
N VAL A 154 -17.70 0.08 -14.02
CA VAL A 154 -16.32 0.50 -13.77
C VAL A 154 -15.69 0.79 -15.13
N PRO A 155 -15.22 2.02 -15.39
CA PRO A 155 -14.54 2.35 -16.64
C PRO A 155 -13.38 1.38 -16.93
N PHE A 156 -13.23 0.96 -18.18
CA PHE A 156 -12.26 -0.07 -18.58
C PHE A 156 -10.81 0.30 -18.24
N ASP A 157 -10.45 1.57 -18.36
CA ASP A 157 -9.13 2.08 -18.00
C ASP A 157 -8.82 1.94 -16.50
N ILE A 158 -9.82 2.19 -15.64
CA ILE A 158 -9.73 1.91 -14.20
C ILE A 158 -9.74 0.40 -13.93
N GLN A 159 -10.55 -0.38 -14.65
CA GLN A 159 -10.60 -1.83 -14.49
C GLN A 159 -9.23 -2.49 -14.74
N ILE A 160 -8.50 -2.07 -15.78
CA ILE A 160 -7.13 -2.53 -16.04
C ILE A 160 -6.24 -2.26 -14.82
N MET A 161 -6.27 -1.04 -14.27
CA MET A 161 -5.50 -0.69 -13.08
C MET A 161 -5.82 -1.65 -11.92
N TYR A 162 -7.11 -1.88 -11.67
CA TYR A 162 -7.56 -2.75 -10.59
C TYR A 162 -7.10 -4.20 -10.75
N PHE A 163 -7.19 -4.77 -11.95
CA PHE A 163 -6.77 -6.15 -12.18
C PHE A 163 -5.26 -6.31 -12.12
N VAL A 164 -4.50 -5.34 -12.64
CA VAL A 164 -3.04 -5.30 -12.52
C VAL A 164 -2.60 -5.23 -11.06
N GLN A 165 -3.19 -4.31 -10.28
CA GLN A 165 -2.88 -4.16 -8.86
C GLN A 165 -3.30 -5.39 -8.05
N CYS A 166 -4.51 -5.90 -8.24
CA CYS A 166 -4.99 -7.09 -7.54
C CYS A 166 -4.12 -8.31 -7.85
N GLY A 167 -3.75 -8.52 -9.12
CA GLY A 167 -2.84 -9.60 -9.52
C GLY A 167 -1.44 -9.44 -8.92
N PHE A 168 -0.93 -8.21 -8.81
CA PHE A 168 0.35 -7.95 -8.13
C PHE A 168 0.29 -8.18 -6.62
N TYR A 169 -0.77 -7.78 -5.93
CA TYR A 169 -0.92 -8.08 -4.50
C TYR A 169 -1.08 -9.58 -4.24
N LEU A 170 -1.79 -10.31 -5.12
CA LEU A 170 -1.85 -11.77 -5.06
C LEU A 170 -0.47 -12.40 -5.27
N HIS A 171 0.29 -11.92 -6.26
CA HIS A 171 1.70 -12.28 -6.43
C HIS A 171 2.53 -11.93 -5.19
N SER A 172 2.29 -10.78 -4.55
CA SER A 172 3.05 -10.32 -3.39
C SER A 172 2.81 -11.17 -2.14
N ILE A 173 1.61 -11.74 -1.97
CA ILE A 173 1.34 -12.76 -0.94
C ILE A 173 2.19 -14.01 -1.22
N TYR A 174 2.15 -14.53 -2.46
CA TYR A 174 2.99 -15.66 -2.86
C TYR A 174 4.48 -15.37 -2.67
N GLY A 175 4.93 -14.18 -3.10
CA GLY A 175 6.31 -13.72 -2.95
C GLY A 175 6.73 -13.66 -1.48
N THR A 176 5.91 -13.03 -0.63
CA THR A 176 6.18 -12.95 0.82
C THR A 176 6.29 -14.34 1.45
N LEU A 177 5.47 -15.31 1.05
CA LEU A 177 5.48 -16.65 1.63
C LEU A 177 6.62 -17.54 1.15
N TYR A 178 7.08 -17.39 -0.09
CA TYR A 178 7.94 -18.39 -0.76
C TYR A 178 9.18 -17.83 -1.47
N MET A 179 9.25 -16.53 -1.76
CA MET A 179 10.34 -15.92 -2.54
C MET A 179 11.14 -14.87 -1.76
N ASP A 180 10.47 -14.04 -0.97
CA ASP A 180 11.05 -12.86 -0.32
C ASP A 180 11.73 -13.25 1.00
N TYR A 181 12.70 -12.44 1.41
CA TYR A 181 13.37 -12.61 2.70
C TYR A 181 12.41 -12.37 3.86
N LYS A 182 12.39 -13.29 4.82
CA LYS A 182 11.62 -13.12 6.05
C LYS A 182 12.28 -12.04 6.91
N ARG A 183 11.49 -11.03 7.28
CA ARG A 183 11.89 -9.90 8.14
C ARG A 183 11.07 -9.91 9.44
N LYS A 184 11.45 -9.11 10.43
CA LYS A 184 10.75 -9.00 11.73
C LYS A 184 9.29 -8.56 11.60
N ASP A 185 8.95 -7.81 10.54
CA ASP A 185 7.59 -7.37 10.24
C ASP A 185 6.79 -8.32 9.32
N PHE A 186 7.25 -9.56 9.13
CA PHE A 186 6.64 -10.55 8.23
C PHE A 186 5.12 -10.67 8.37
N TYR A 187 4.62 -10.88 9.59
CA TYR A 187 3.18 -11.05 9.83
C TYR A 187 2.38 -9.76 9.58
N VAL A 188 2.99 -8.60 9.84
CA VAL A 188 2.38 -7.29 9.60
C VAL A 188 2.31 -7.02 8.09
N MET A 189 3.36 -7.36 7.34
CA MET A 189 3.36 -7.29 5.88
C MET A 189 2.35 -8.26 5.24
N LEU A 190 2.22 -9.49 5.76
CA LEU A 190 1.21 -10.43 5.28
C LEU A 190 -0.21 -9.92 5.57
N LEU A 191 -0.46 -9.42 6.78
CA LEU A 191 -1.73 -8.79 7.14
C LEU A 191 -2.05 -7.61 6.21
N HIS A 192 -1.05 -6.78 5.91
CA HIS A 192 -1.18 -5.69 4.97
C HIS A 192 -1.59 -6.16 3.57
N HIS A 193 -0.93 -7.18 3.02
CA HIS A 193 -1.28 -7.71 1.70
C HIS A 193 -2.69 -8.28 1.64
N VAL A 194 -3.13 -8.99 2.69
CA VAL A 194 -4.52 -9.45 2.79
C VAL A 194 -5.49 -8.27 2.89
N LEU A 195 -5.16 -7.26 3.69
CA LEU A 195 -5.97 -6.05 3.85
C LEU A 195 -6.10 -5.26 2.54
N THR A 196 -5.00 -5.00 1.83
CA THR A 196 -5.01 -4.24 0.57
C THR A 196 -5.71 -5.01 -0.54
N MET A 197 -5.51 -6.32 -0.64
CA MET A 197 -6.23 -7.16 -1.59
C MET A 197 -7.75 -7.13 -1.31
N THR A 198 -8.13 -7.18 -0.03
CA THR A 198 -9.54 -7.04 0.38
C THR A 198 -10.08 -5.65 0.04
N LEU A 199 -9.33 -4.58 0.29
CA LEU A 199 -9.71 -3.21 -0.07
C LEU A 199 -9.93 -3.03 -1.58
N ILE A 200 -9.01 -3.53 -2.41
CA ILE A 200 -9.13 -3.48 -3.88
C ILE A 200 -10.37 -4.25 -4.33
N PHE A 201 -10.55 -5.46 -3.81
CA PHE A 201 -11.66 -6.33 -4.19
C PHE A 201 -13.03 -5.74 -3.78
N VAL A 202 -13.17 -5.33 -2.52
CA VAL A 202 -14.40 -4.76 -1.98
C VAL A 202 -14.72 -3.45 -2.68
N SER A 203 -13.73 -2.54 -2.84
CA SER A 203 -13.98 -1.27 -3.54
C SER A 203 -14.39 -1.45 -4.99
N TYR A 204 -13.88 -2.47 -5.68
CA TYR A 204 -14.32 -2.78 -7.03
C TYR A 204 -15.75 -3.37 -7.05
N ALA A 205 -16.06 -4.29 -6.14
CA ALA A 205 -17.36 -4.94 -6.06
C ALA A 205 -18.48 -3.98 -5.63
N THR A 206 -18.22 -3.07 -4.69
CA THR A 206 -19.19 -2.05 -4.23
C THR A 206 -19.18 -0.77 -5.07
N ARG A 207 -18.39 -0.75 -6.14
CA ARG A 207 -18.22 0.41 -7.04
C ARG A 207 -17.59 1.64 -6.39
N TYR A 208 -16.83 1.47 -5.31
CA TYR A 208 -15.93 2.48 -4.74
C TYR A 208 -14.60 2.62 -5.48
N HIS A 209 -14.58 2.24 -6.76
CA HIS A 209 -13.37 2.20 -7.58
C HIS A 209 -12.63 3.55 -7.65
N LYS A 210 -13.38 4.65 -7.61
CA LYS A 210 -12.84 6.03 -7.57
C LYS A 210 -12.05 6.31 -6.29
N ILE A 211 -12.56 5.85 -5.14
CA ILE A 211 -11.88 5.98 -3.84
C ILE A 211 -10.63 5.09 -3.83
N GLY A 212 -10.76 3.83 -4.26
CA GLY A 212 -9.60 2.94 -4.29
C GLY A 212 -8.52 3.41 -5.28
N LEU A 213 -8.87 4.12 -6.35
CA LEU A 213 -7.87 4.78 -7.22
C LEU A 213 -7.08 5.85 -6.45
N LEU A 214 -7.74 6.64 -5.60
CA LEU A 214 -7.05 7.58 -4.71
C LEU A 214 -6.17 6.85 -3.68
N VAL A 215 -6.62 5.72 -3.13
CA VAL A 215 -5.81 4.89 -2.22
C VAL A 215 -4.52 4.45 -2.92
N LEU A 216 -4.61 3.86 -4.12
CA LEU A 216 -3.45 3.42 -4.91
C LEU A 216 -2.49 4.58 -5.20
N PHE A 217 -3.03 5.73 -5.62
CA PHE A 217 -2.23 6.91 -5.92
C PHE A 217 -1.39 7.40 -4.73
N VAL A 218 -2.02 7.49 -3.55
CA VAL A 218 -1.32 8.04 -2.36
C VAL A 218 -0.40 7.02 -1.67
N HIS A 219 -0.59 5.72 -1.89
CA HIS A 219 0.28 4.71 -1.27
C HIS A 219 1.47 4.33 -2.15
N ASP A 220 1.29 4.14 -3.46
CA ASP A 220 2.33 3.54 -4.30
C ASP A 220 3.56 4.46 -4.47
N ILE A 221 3.38 5.78 -4.44
CA ILE A 221 4.51 6.73 -4.61
C ILE A 221 5.59 6.55 -3.55
N THR A 222 5.20 6.26 -2.30
CA THR A 222 6.18 6.08 -1.22
C THR A 222 6.98 4.80 -1.42
N ASP A 223 6.38 3.78 -2.01
CA ASP A 223 7.03 2.49 -2.22
C ASP A 223 8.04 2.57 -3.36
N ILE A 224 7.82 3.43 -4.37
CA ILE A 224 8.84 3.76 -5.37
C ILE A 224 10.10 4.30 -4.69
N TRP A 225 9.96 5.32 -3.84
CA TRP A 225 11.10 5.94 -3.17
C TRP A 225 11.77 5.01 -2.16
N LEU A 226 11.00 4.17 -1.46
CA LEU A 226 11.53 3.16 -0.55
C LEU A 226 12.40 2.14 -1.28
N GLU A 227 11.88 1.56 -2.37
CA GLU A 227 12.59 0.52 -3.10
C GLU A 227 13.77 1.08 -3.89
N LEU A 228 13.65 2.31 -4.42
CA LEU A 228 14.79 3.03 -5.01
C LEU A 228 15.89 3.29 -3.99
N THR A 229 15.53 3.70 -2.77
CA THR A 229 16.49 3.91 -1.67
C THR A 229 17.26 2.62 -1.37
N LYS A 230 16.59 1.48 -1.29
CA LYS A 230 17.23 0.18 -1.05
C LYS A 230 18.19 -0.19 -2.19
N VAL A 231 17.76 -0.05 -3.45
CA VAL A 231 18.62 -0.32 -4.62
C VAL A 231 19.88 0.55 -4.58
N LEU A 232 19.74 1.86 -4.35
CA LEU A 232 20.89 2.77 -4.25
C LEU A 232 21.77 2.46 -3.04
N HIS A 233 21.20 2.04 -1.92
CA HIS A 233 21.95 1.61 -0.74
C HIS A 233 22.82 0.39 -1.05
N TYR A 234 22.27 -0.63 -1.72
CA TYR A 234 23.04 -1.80 -2.15
C TYR A 234 24.18 -1.43 -3.10
N LEU A 235 23.97 -0.44 -3.99
CA LEU A 235 25.05 0.10 -4.83
C LEU A 235 26.10 0.88 -4.02
N GLY A 236 25.68 1.55 -2.94
CA GLY A 236 26.53 2.31 -2.02
C GLY A 236 27.43 1.46 -1.15
N SER A 237 27.02 0.22 -0.85
CA SER A 237 27.80 -0.75 -0.06
C SER A 237 29.13 -1.19 -0.70
N ARG A 238 29.39 -0.79 -1.95
CA ARG A 238 30.62 -1.07 -2.70
C ARG A 238 31.76 -0.17 -2.23
N GLU A 239 33.00 -0.60 -2.43
CA GLU A 239 34.22 0.15 -2.04
C GLU A 239 34.27 1.58 -2.63
N ASN A 240 33.84 1.75 -3.88
CA ASN A 240 33.72 3.06 -4.55
C ASN A 240 32.27 3.59 -4.57
N GLY A 241 31.45 3.18 -3.60
CA GLY A 241 30.00 3.39 -3.57
C GLY A 241 29.54 4.75 -3.03
N LYS A 242 30.44 5.62 -2.57
CA LYS A 242 30.10 6.85 -1.82
C LYS A 242 29.09 7.78 -2.52
N LEU A 243 29.15 7.89 -3.85
CA LEU A 243 28.15 8.64 -4.62
C LEU A 243 26.74 8.04 -4.48
N TRP A 244 26.63 6.71 -4.52
CA TRP A 244 25.38 5.98 -4.39
C TRP A 244 24.86 5.99 -2.95
N GLU A 245 25.76 5.98 -1.97
CA GLU A 245 25.42 6.18 -0.55
C GLU A 245 24.75 7.55 -0.34
N HIS A 246 25.35 8.63 -0.84
CA HIS A 246 24.73 9.96 -0.78
C HIS A 246 23.39 10.02 -1.53
N ALA A 247 23.29 9.37 -2.70
CA ALA A 247 22.04 9.29 -3.46
C ALA A 247 20.96 8.51 -2.70
N ALA A 248 21.33 7.42 -2.01
CA ALA A 248 20.43 6.64 -1.16
C ALA A 248 19.94 7.48 0.02
N SER A 249 20.82 8.22 0.71
CA SER A 249 20.42 9.15 1.78
C SER A 249 19.46 10.23 1.26
N GLY A 250 19.73 10.80 0.09
CA GLY A 250 18.83 11.76 -0.56
C GLY A 250 17.46 11.15 -0.86
N CYS A 251 17.42 9.95 -1.45
CA CYS A 251 16.17 9.24 -1.72
C CYS A 251 15.43 8.86 -0.43
N PHE A 252 16.13 8.53 0.65
CA PHE A 252 15.52 8.26 1.95
C PHE A 252 14.82 9.50 2.54
N ILE A 253 15.42 10.68 2.39
CA ILE A 253 14.80 11.94 2.81
C ILE A 253 13.54 12.21 1.98
N ILE A 254 13.60 12.02 0.66
CA ILE A 254 12.44 12.17 -0.23
C ILE A 254 11.35 11.15 0.13
N PHE A 255 11.71 9.89 0.34
CA PHE A 255 10.81 8.84 0.82
C PHE A 255 10.08 9.26 2.10
N THR A 256 10.83 9.74 3.09
CA THR A 256 10.27 10.20 4.37
C THR A 256 9.29 11.36 4.17
N PHE A 257 9.66 12.35 3.37
CA PHE A 257 8.78 13.46 3.03
C PHE A 257 7.51 12.98 2.31
N CYS A 258 7.63 12.10 1.31
CA CYS A 258 6.50 11.51 0.61
C CYS A 258 5.59 10.71 1.56
N TRP A 259 6.16 9.99 2.53
CA TRP A 259 5.37 9.26 3.53
C TRP A 259 4.47 10.19 4.32
N PHE A 260 5.02 11.31 4.81
CA PHE A 260 4.22 12.33 5.50
C PHE A 260 3.17 12.97 4.59
N LEU A 261 3.56 13.44 3.41
CA LEU A 261 2.64 14.15 2.52
C LEU A 261 1.50 13.25 2.03
N PHE A 262 1.82 12.06 1.53
CA PHE A 262 0.83 11.22 0.86
C PHE A 262 0.06 10.32 1.83
N ARG A 263 0.74 9.64 2.76
CA ARG A 263 0.09 8.67 3.66
C ARG A 263 -0.40 9.30 4.96
N MET A 264 0.28 10.33 5.47
CA MET A 264 -0.18 11.01 6.70
C MET A 264 -1.01 12.26 6.41
N TYR A 265 -0.83 12.99 5.30
CA TYR A 265 -1.64 14.18 5.05
C TYR A 265 -2.76 13.93 4.04
N TRP A 266 -2.44 13.60 2.79
CA TRP A 266 -3.44 13.42 1.74
C TRP A 266 -4.36 12.21 1.95
N TYR A 267 -3.84 11.09 2.44
CA TYR A 267 -4.69 9.92 2.68
C TYR A 267 -5.81 10.21 3.69
N PRO A 268 -5.58 10.74 4.91
CA PRO A 268 -6.67 11.09 5.81
C PRO A 268 -7.63 12.15 5.24
N ILE A 269 -7.12 13.27 4.75
CA ILE A 269 -7.98 14.41 4.39
C ILE A 269 -8.68 14.23 3.04
N LYS A 270 -8.09 13.49 2.08
CA LYS A 270 -8.72 13.25 0.77
C LYS A 270 -9.42 11.91 0.71
N VAL A 271 -8.84 10.84 1.26
CA VAL A 271 -9.40 9.49 1.12
C VAL A 271 -10.34 9.16 2.28
N LEU A 272 -9.90 9.24 3.53
CA LEU A 272 -10.75 8.91 4.68
C LEU A 272 -11.93 9.88 4.80
N TYR A 273 -11.71 11.18 4.60
CA TYR A 273 -12.80 12.16 4.61
C TYR A 273 -13.82 11.86 3.52
N THR A 274 -13.36 11.54 2.31
CA THR A 274 -14.26 11.27 1.19
C THR A 274 -14.98 9.95 1.36
N ALA A 275 -14.33 8.90 1.85
CA ALA A 275 -14.96 7.60 2.06
C ALA A 275 -15.88 7.56 3.28
N GLY A 276 -15.53 8.29 4.33
CA GLY A 276 -16.21 8.26 5.62
C GLY A 276 -17.24 9.38 5.80
N VAL A 277 -16.89 10.61 5.44
CA VAL A 277 -17.70 11.78 5.80
C VAL A 277 -18.64 12.17 4.66
N THR A 278 -18.10 12.28 3.44
CA THR A 278 -18.86 12.75 2.27
C THR A 278 -20.12 11.94 1.91
N PRO A 279 -20.18 10.59 2.05
CA PRO A 279 -21.37 9.83 1.67
C PRO A 279 -22.58 10.22 2.51
N ALA A 280 -22.38 10.55 3.79
CA ALA A 280 -23.46 11.00 4.68
C ALA A 280 -24.13 12.29 4.16
N TYR A 281 -23.43 13.11 3.38
CA TYR A 281 -23.94 14.37 2.84
C TYR A 281 -24.40 14.28 1.37
N ARG A 282 -23.81 13.38 0.58
CA ARG A 282 -23.95 13.37 -0.89
C ARG A 282 -24.52 12.08 -1.49
N ALA A 283 -24.51 10.98 -0.75
CA ALA A 283 -25.00 9.69 -1.24
C ALA A 283 -25.76 8.88 -0.18
N TYR A 284 -26.29 9.55 0.85
CA TYR A 284 -27.06 8.88 1.89
C TYR A 284 -28.30 8.18 1.32
N ASP A 285 -28.95 8.90 0.42
CA ASP A 285 -30.14 8.50 -0.32
C ASP A 285 -29.90 7.19 -1.12
N LYS A 286 -28.64 6.91 -1.43
CA LYS A 286 -28.22 5.77 -2.26
C LYS A 286 -27.86 4.51 -1.47
N GLY A 287 -27.97 4.53 -0.14
CA GLY A 287 -27.80 3.36 0.73
C GLY A 287 -26.34 2.96 1.04
N GLY A 288 -25.34 3.70 0.53
CA GLY A 288 -23.94 3.63 0.98
C GLY A 288 -23.35 2.22 1.15
N GLY A 289 -23.58 1.30 0.22
CA GLY A 289 -23.28 -0.14 0.35
C GLY A 289 -22.00 -0.53 1.11
N LEU A 290 -22.12 -1.37 2.14
CA LEU A 290 -20.99 -1.82 2.97
C LEU A 290 -20.09 -0.68 3.52
N TYR A 291 -20.61 0.54 3.66
CA TYR A 291 -19.87 1.72 4.10
C TYR A 291 -19.05 1.49 5.37
N GLY A 292 -19.67 0.91 6.41
CA GLY A 292 -19.00 0.67 7.69
C GLY A 292 -17.83 -0.30 7.55
N PHE A 293 -18.05 -1.40 6.85
CA PHE A 293 -17.02 -2.42 6.60
C PHE A 293 -15.84 -1.83 5.81
N PHE A 294 -16.12 -1.10 4.72
CA PHE A 294 -15.06 -0.49 3.91
C PHE A 294 -14.26 0.55 4.68
N ASN A 295 -14.91 1.40 5.48
CA ASN A 295 -14.21 2.39 6.30
C ASN A 295 -13.36 1.74 7.39
N VAL A 296 -13.80 0.66 8.03
CA VAL A 296 -12.96 -0.08 8.99
C VAL A 296 -11.65 -0.53 8.33
N LEU A 297 -11.71 -1.10 7.13
CA LEU A 297 -10.50 -1.52 6.40
C LEU A 297 -9.57 -0.32 6.10
N LEU A 298 -10.11 0.82 5.70
CA LEU A 298 -9.32 2.04 5.46
C LEU A 298 -8.67 2.60 6.73
N TRP A 299 -9.38 2.60 7.86
CA TRP A 299 -8.82 3.01 9.14
C TRP A 299 -7.76 2.02 9.66
N THR A 300 -7.94 0.71 9.43
CA THR A 300 -6.90 -0.29 9.70
C THR A 300 -5.65 0.00 8.86
N LEU A 301 -5.81 0.38 7.59
CA LEU A 301 -4.69 0.76 6.72
C LEU A 301 -3.96 2.02 7.25
N LEU A 302 -4.68 3.01 7.80
CA LEU A 302 -4.04 4.15 8.49
C LEU A 302 -3.22 3.68 9.70
N GLY A 303 -3.76 2.78 10.51
CA GLY A 303 -3.05 2.21 11.66
C GLY A 303 -1.74 1.53 11.28
N LEU A 304 -1.73 0.77 10.18
CA LEU A 304 -0.50 0.18 9.63
C LEU A 304 0.48 1.27 9.14
N ASN A 305 0.01 2.32 8.48
CA ASN A 305 0.87 3.43 8.07
C ASN A 305 1.50 4.16 9.27
N ILE A 306 0.79 4.30 10.39
CA ILE A 306 1.35 4.85 11.64
C ILE A 306 2.38 3.89 12.23
N TYR A 307 2.12 2.59 12.21
CA TYR A 307 3.07 1.57 12.68
C TYR A 307 4.42 1.69 11.93
N TRP A 308 4.42 1.76 10.59
CA TRP A 308 5.67 1.92 9.85
C TRP A 308 6.29 3.31 9.98
N LEU A 309 5.48 4.36 10.18
CA LEU A 309 6.01 5.71 10.44
C LEU A 309 6.96 5.73 11.64
N VAL A 310 6.67 4.94 12.69
CA VAL A 310 7.56 4.83 13.87
C VAL A 310 8.95 4.34 13.46
N PHE A 311 9.07 3.32 12.62
CA PHE A 311 10.36 2.82 12.14
C PHE A 311 11.08 3.84 11.24
N ILE A 312 10.35 4.55 10.39
CA ILE A 312 10.92 5.58 9.52
C ILE A 312 11.53 6.70 10.37
N LEU A 313 10.82 7.15 11.41
CA LEU A 313 11.33 8.18 12.33
C LEU A 313 12.53 7.71 13.15
N GLN A 314 12.51 6.46 13.64
CA GLN A 314 13.65 5.88 14.34
C GLN A 314 14.90 5.84 13.44
N PHE A 315 14.74 5.45 12.17
CA PHE A 315 15.84 5.40 11.22
C PHE A 315 16.32 6.81 10.83
N LEU A 316 15.40 7.75 10.57
CA LEU A 316 15.72 9.15 10.28
C LEU A 316 16.55 9.77 11.43
N PHE A 317 16.15 9.52 12.68
CA PHE A 317 16.89 9.99 13.84
C PHE A 317 18.33 9.45 13.90
N ARG A 318 18.54 8.16 13.57
CA ARG A 318 19.88 7.55 13.49
C ARG A 318 20.74 8.18 12.39
N VAL A 319 20.16 8.47 11.23
CA VAL A 319 20.84 9.15 10.11
C VAL A 319 21.24 10.57 10.51
N CYS A 320 20.34 11.33 11.14
CA CYS A 320 20.61 12.70 11.58
C CYS A 320 21.73 12.83 12.63
N ILE A 321 21.90 11.81 13.48
CA ILE A 321 22.96 11.79 14.53
C ILE A 321 24.34 11.42 13.96
N GLY A 322 24.45 11.11 12.66
CA GLY A 322 25.72 10.83 12.01
C GLY A 322 26.14 9.36 12.09
N SER A 323 25.23 8.44 12.42
CA SER A 323 25.43 7.00 12.21
C SER A 323 25.20 6.64 10.73
N LEU A 324 25.84 7.36 9.83
CA LEU A 324 25.72 7.17 8.37
C LEU A 324 26.33 5.84 7.90
N SER A 325 27.26 5.26 8.67
CA SER A 325 27.94 4.02 8.29
C SER A 325 27.07 2.77 8.36
N ASN A 326 25.85 2.83 8.91
CA ASN A 326 24.96 1.68 9.08
C ASN A 326 23.51 2.02 8.72
N LEU A 327 23.22 2.26 7.43
CA LEU A 327 21.86 2.32 6.86
C LEU A 327 21.16 0.94 6.86
N HIS A 328 21.27 0.17 7.95
CA HIS A 328 20.64 -1.14 8.08
C HIS A 328 19.15 -0.98 8.43
N ASP A 329 18.27 -1.59 7.63
CA ASP A 329 16.83 -1.62 7.91
C ASP A 329 16.59 -2.29 9.28
N VAL A 330 15.99 -1.57 10.23
CA VAL A 330 15.79 -2.01 11.63
C VAL A 330 14.99 -3.32 11.73
N ARG A 331 14.28 -3.68 10.66
CA ARG A 331 13.44 -4.87 10.54
C ARG A 331 14.19 -6.10 10.03
N GLU A 332 15.41 -5.94 9.54
CA GLU A 332 16.27 -7.05 9.12
C GLU A 332 16.92 -7.70 10.37
N ASP A 333 17.14 -9.02 10.31
CA ASP A 333 17.79 -9.78 11.39
C ASP A 333 19.31 -9.58 11.33
N ASP A 334 19.97 -9.39 12.47
CA ASP A 334 21.42 -9.09 12.53
C ASP A 334 22.29 -10.34 12.25
N ASP A 335 21.69 -11.54 12.25
CA ASP A 335 22.38 -12.84 12.14
C ASP A 335 23.01 -13.11 10.76
N ASP A 336 22.56 -12.45 9.68
CA ASP A 336 23.08 -12.68 8.32
C ASP A 336 24.54 -12.20 8.12
N ASN A 337 25.04 -11.27 8.94
CA ASN A 337 26.44 -10.82 8.89
C ASN A 337 27.40 -11.78 9.63
N ASP A 338 26.89 -12.54 10.61
CA ASP A 338 27.72 -13.45 11.42
C ASP A 338 28.04 -14.74 10.68
N GLU A 339 27.16 -15.22 9.79
CA GLU A 339 27.44 -16.41 8.96
C GLU A 339 28.53 -16.16 7.91
N ASP A 340 28.53 -15.00 7.25
CA ASP A 340 29.58 -14.62 6.28
C ASP A 340 30.91 -14.34 6.98
N THR A 341 30.89 -13.77 8.19
CA THR A 341 32.11 -13.55 9.00
C THR A 341 32.70 -14.88 9.50
N LYS A 342 31.84 -15.86 9.88
CA LYS A 342 32.27 -17.22 10.22
C LYS A 342 32.79 -18.00 9.01
N SER A 343 32.14 -17.88 7.86
CA SER A 343 32.56 -18.48 6.58
C SER A 343 33.94 -17.97 6.14
N MET A 344 34.14 -16.65 6.15
CA MET A 344 35.43 -16.03 5.80
C MET A 344 36.52 -16.40 6.82
N SER A 345 36.20 -16.39 8.12
CA SER A 345 37.13 -16.81 9.18
C SER A 345 37.54 -18.28 9.05
N SER A 346 36.60 -19.17 8.70
CA SER A 346 36.89 -20.59 8.48
C SER A 346 37.81 -20.83 7.29
N THR A 347 37.57 -20.11 6.18
CA THR A 347 38.39 -20.20 4.96
C THR A 347 39.81 -19.66 5.18
N VAL A 348 39.94 -18.57 5.94
CA VAL A 348 41.25 -18.00 6.31
C VAL A 348 42.00 -18.93 7.26
N ASN A 349 41.31 -19.57 8.22
CA ASN A 349 41.93 -20.52 9.15
C ASN A 349 42.44 -21.78 8.43
N GLU A 350 41.69 -22.33 7.47
CA GLU A 350 42.16 -23.44 6.61
C GLU A 350 43.36 -23.05 5.75
N ALA A 351 43.33 -21.87 5.12
CA ALA A 351 44.46 -21.40 4.33
C ALA A 351 45.72 -21.18 5.18
N VAL A 352 45.57 -20.71 6.42
CA VAL A 352 46.67 -20.53 7.35
C VAL A 352 47.22 -21.87 7.86
N SER A 353 46.36 -22.87 8.13
CA SER A 353 46.84 -24.21 8.53
C SER A 353 47.63 -24.88 7.41
N ASP A 354 47.15 -24.79 6.17
CA ASP A 354 47.83 -25.35 5.00
C ASP A 354 49.23 -24.74 4.76
N VAL A 355 49.39 -23.44 5.06
CA VAL A 355 50.68 -22.74 4.95
C VAL A 355 51.62 -23.14 6.10
N ILE A 356 51.09 -23.36 7.31
CA ILE A 356 51.87 -23.81 8.46
C ILE A 356 52.36 -25.24 8.28
N ASP A 357 51.53 -26.14 7.75
CA ASP A 357 51.89 -27.54 7.52
C ASP A 357 52.91 -27.70 6.38
N LYS A 358 52.82 -26.86 5.33
CA LYS A 358 53.84 -26.82 4.26
C LYS A 358 55.20 -26.29 4.71
N LYS A 359 55.30 -25.60 5.84
CA LYS A 359 56.57 -25.11 6.42
C LYS A 359 57.22 -26.07 7.42
N LYS A 360 56.56 -27.19 7.75
CA LYS A 360 57.06 -28.21 8.70
C LYS A 360 57.68 -29.45 8.05
N ILE A 361 57.83 -29.46 6.72
CA ILE A 361 58.50 -30.54 5.95
C ILE A 361 59.91 -30.14 5.57
#